data_AF-A0A096DKG7-F1
#
_entry.id   AF-A0A096DKG7-F1
#
_cell.length_a   1.000
_cell.length_b   1.000
_cell.length_c   1.000
_cell.angle_alpha   90.00
_cell.angle_beta   90.00
_cell.angle_gamma   90.00
#
_symmetry.space_group_name_H-M   'P 1'
#
loop_
_entity.id
_entity.type
_entity.pdbx_description
1 polymer ?
#
loop_
_entity_poly.entity_id
_entity_poly.type
_entity_poly.pdbx_seq_one_letter_code
_entity_poly.pdbx_strand_id
1 'polypeptide(L)'
;MSLLLMCLLVLNKEGDVMRKVSKIETLIWKLKKNDWSAYIFIIPAMIIVVMFILYPAIWSLVSSFKDVKPLMLRNGGLFEVPGKWIGFKNYLLTFKDYLFWFNHEFCEN
;
A
#
# COMPACT_ATOMS: atom_id res chain seq x y z
N MET A 1 -14.73 65.32 0.77
CA MET A 1 -15.61 64.21 1.20
C MET A 1 -15.30 62.86 0.56
N SER A 2 -14.58 62.77 -0.57
CA SER A 2 -14.36 61.48 -1.27
C SER A 2 -13.32 60.54 -0.63
N LEU A 3 -12.28 61.06 0.03
CA LEU A 3 -11.17 60.23 0.57
C LEU A 3 -11.51 59.53 1.90
N LEU A 4 -12.26 60.20 2.79
CA LEU A 4 -12.67 59.63 4.09
C LEU A 4 -13.63 58.44 3.94
N LEU A 5 -14.55 58.50 2.97
CA LEU A 5 -15.50 57.42 2.70
C LEU A 5 -14.79 56.19 2.13
N MET A 6 -13.76 56.41 1.30
CA MET A 6 -12.97 55.33 0.70
C MET A 6 -12.12 54.62 1.76
N CYS A 7 -11.49 55.36 2.67
CA CYS A 7 -10.76 54.76 3.81
C CYS A 7 -11.65 53.92 4.73
N LEU A 8 -12.88 54.38 5.03
CA LEU A 8 -13.80 53.62 5.88
C LEU A 8 -14.26 52.30 5.23
N LEU A 9 -14.46 52.28 3.91
CA LEU A 9 -14.81 51.06 3.20
C LEU A 9 -13.66 50.05 3.15
N VAL A 10 -12.42 50.52 3.00
CA VAL A 10 -11.22 49.66 3.00
C VAL A 10 -11.02 49.03 4.38
N LEU A 11 -11.11 49.81 5.46
CA LEU A 11 -10.97 49.28 6.83
C LEU A 11 -12.07 48.28 7.20
N ASN A 12 -13.31 48.51 6.74
CA ASN A 12 -14.41 47.56 6.96
C ASN A 12 -14.18 46.24 6.18
N LYS A 13 -13.69 46.33 4.95
CA LYS A 13 -13.33 45.15 4.13
C LYS A 13 -12.23 44.32 4.79
N GLU A 14 -11.19 44.96 5.32
CA GLU A 14 -10.10 44.25 6.00
C GLU A 14 -10.57 43.56 7.29
N GLY A 15 -11.45 44.21 8.06
CA GLY A 15 -12.05 43.63 9.26
C GLY A 15 -12.91 42.39 8.99
N ASP A 16 -13.67 42.38 7.89
CA ASP A 16 -14.52 41.24 7.52
C ASP A 16 -13.69 40.06 6.97
N VAL A 17 -12.61 40.36 6.23
CA VAL A 17 -11.64 39.36 5.77
C VAL A 17 -10.96 38.67 6.95
N MET A 18 -10.47 39.43 7.94
CA MET A 18 -9.80 38.86 9.12
C MET A 18 -10.73 37.98 9.96
N ARG A 19 -12.01 38.34 10.06
CA ARG A 19 -13.02 37.53 10.75
C ARG A 19 -13.31 36.21 10.04
N LYS A 20 -13.23 36.20 8.70
CA LYS A 20 -13.43 34.98 7.90
C LYS A 20 -12.25 34.03 8.00
N VAL A 21 -11.02 34.56 8.00
CA VAL A 21 -9.78 33.76 8.10
C VAL A 21 -9.72 32.99 9.42
N SER A 22 -10.00 33.61 10.56
CA SER A 22 -9.95 32.89 11.86
C SER A 22 -11.01 31.79 11.99
N LYS A 23 -12.20 32.01 11.39
CA LYS A 23 -13.27 31.01 11.36
C LYS A 23 -12.91 29.82 10.47
N ILE A 24 -12.17 30.03 9.38
CA ILE A 24 -11.69 28.95 8.51
C ILE A 24 -10.62 28.12 9.21
N GLU A 25 -9.66 28.78 9.86
CA GLU A 25 -8.60 28.08 10.58
C GLU A 25 -9.17 27.18 11.69
N THR A 26 -10.10 27.69 12.49
CA THR A 26 -10.75 26.91 13.56
C THR A 26 -11.55 25.70 13.04
N LEU A 27 -12.14 25.78 11.84
CA LEU A 27 -12.82 24.64 11.20
C LEU A 27 -11.83 23.57 10.73
N ILE A 28 -10.70 23.97 10.15
CA ILE A 28 -9.64 23.03 9.71
C ILE A 28 -9.05 22.27 10.90
N TRP A 29 -8.80 22.96 12.02
CA TRP A 29 -8.31 22.33 13.25
C TRP A 29 -9.32 21.34 13.85
N LYS A 30 -10.62 21.63 13.75
CA LYS A 30 -11.69 20.76 14.28
C LYS A 30 -11.87 19.48 13.46
N LEU A 31 -11.67 19.55 12.14
CA LEU A 31 -11.65 18.37 11.25
C LEU A 31 -10.43 17.49 11.57
N LYS A 32 -9.23 18.07 11.67
CA LYS A 32 -7.97 17.34 11.90
C LYS A 32 -7.92 16.56 13.22
N LYS A 33 -8.62 17.02 14.27
CA LYS A 33 -8.62 16.38 15.59
C LYS A 33 -9.50 15.12 15.65
N ASN A 34 -10.48 14.98 14.75
CA ASN A 34 -11.44 13.88 14.81
C ASN A 34 -10.96 12.60 14.09
N ASP A 35 -9.98 12.72 13.20
CA ASP A 35 -9.59 11.59 12.33
C ASP A 35 -8.58 10.63 12.99
N TRP A 36 -7.87 11.05 14.03
CA TRP A 36 -6.86 10.23 14.72
C TRP A 36 -7.45 8.94 15.30
N SER A 37 -8.67 9.00 15.83
CA SER A 37 -9.36 7.81 16.35
C SER A 37 -9.75 6.83 15.24
N ALA A 38 -10.08 7.34 14.05
CA ALA A 38 -10.39 6.50 12.89
C ALA A 38 -9.13 5.78 12.37
N TYR A 39 -7.99 6.47 12.31
CA TYR A 39 -6.73 5.85 11.89
C TYR A 39 -6.30 4.72 12.83
N ILE A 40 -6.38 4.90 14.15
CA ILE A 40 -6.03 3.86 15.13
C ILE A 40 -6.90 2.61 14.96
N PHE A 41 -8.16 2.77 14.55
CA PHE A 41 -9.07 1.66 14.33
C PHE A 41 -8.85 0.95 12.97
N ILE A 42 -8.49 1.69 11.93
CA ILE A 42 -8.32 1.15 10.57
C ILE A 42 -6.94 0.51 10.36
N ILE A 43 -5.89 1.09 10.94
CA ILE A 43 -4.51 0.61 10.81
C ILE A 43 -4.34 -0.89 11.13
N PRO A 44 -4.87 -1.45 12.24
CA PRO A 44 -4.68 -2.88 12.53
C PRO A 44 -5.30 -3.78 11.46
N ALA A 45 -6.46 -3.42 10.90
CA ALA A 45 -7.06 -4.15 9.80
C ALA A 45 -6.18 -4.10 8.53
N MET A 46 -5.66 -2.92 8.21
CA MET A 46 -4.74 -2.74 7.08
C MET A 46 -3.44 -3.54 7.25
N ILE A 47 -2.86 -3.56 8.45
CA ILE A 47 -1.64 -4.33 8.75
C ILE A 47 -1.86 -5.81 8.49
N ILE A 48 -3.00 -6.37 8.95
CA ILE A 48 -3.32 -7.79 8.75
C ILE A 48 -3.41 -8.08 7.24
N VAL A 49 -4.18 -7.30 6.49
CA VAL A 49 -4.33 -7.50 5.03
C VAL A 49 -2.98 -7.44 4.32
N VAL A 50 -2.17 -6.42 4.60
CA VAL A 50 -0.85 -6.26 4.00
C VAL A 50 0.06 -7.42 4.37
N MET A 51 0.05 -7.87 5.62
CA MET A 51 0.87 -8.99 6.07
C MET A 51 0.48 -10.29 5.38
N PHE A 52 -0.82 -10.55 5.19
CA PHE A 52 -1.31 -11.71 4.47
C PHE A 52 -1.01 -11.70 2.96
N ILE A 53 -0.77 -10.53 2.36
CA ILE A 53 -0.38 -10.42 0.95
C ILE A 53 1.15 -10.54 0.83
N LEU A 54 1.89 -9.77 1.62
CA LEU A 54 3.35 -9.71 1.54
C LEU A 54 4.01 -11.01 1.99
N TYR A 55 3.46 -11.66 3.02
CA TYR A 55 4.02 -12.90 3.54
C TYR A 55 4.12 -14.02 2.48
N PRO A 56 3.01 -14.48 1.86
CA PRO A 56 3.09 -15.52 0.84
C PRO A 56 3.80 -15.03 -0.42
N ALA A 57 3.72 -13.74 -0.78
CA ALA A 57 4.40 -13.20 -1.94
C ALA A 57 5.94 -13.30 -1.81
N ILE A 58 6.48 -12.85 -0.68
CA ILE A 58 7.92 -12.93 -0.39
C ILE A 58 8.33 -14.39 -0.25
N TRP A 59 7.55 -15.20 0.47
CA TRP A 59 7.84 -16.63 0.65
C TRP A 59 7.87 -17.38 -0.69
N SER A 60 6.91 -17.11 -1.58
CA SER A 60 6.85 -17.68 -2.94
C SER A 60 8.04 -17.25 -3.78
N LEU A 61 8.41 -15.97 -3.71
CA LEU A 61 9.55 -15.44 -4.45
C LEU A 61 10.85 -16.12 -4.00
N VAL A 62 11.09 -16.22 -2.69
CA VAL A 62 12.27 -16.90 -2.14
C VAL A 62 12.26 -18.40 -2.49
N SER A 63 11.11 -19.06 -2.39
CA SER A 63 10.93 -20.46 -2.76
C SER A 63 11.31 -20.73 -4.21
N SER A 64 11.02 -19.81 -5.13
CA SER A 64 11.37 -19.95 -6.56
C SER A 64 12.88 -20.07 -6.83
N PHE A 65 13.73 -19.55 -5.94
CA PHE A 65 15.20 -19.62 -6.05
C PHE A 65 15.80 -20.83 -5.31
N LYS A 66 14.95 -21.66 -4.69
CA LYS A 66 15.37 -22.83 -3.91
C LYS A 66 14.84 -24.11 -4.55
N ASP A 67 15.57 -25.19 -4.34
CA ASP A 67 15.13 -26.53 -4.73
C ASP A 67 14.28 -27.09 -3.59
N VAL A 68 12.97 -26.82 -3.67
CA VAL A 68 12.01 -27.14 -2.61
C VAL A 68 11.24 -28.39 -3.01
N LYS A 69 11.61 -29.54 -2.41
CA LYS A 69 10.92 -30.81 -2.65
C LYS A 69 9.59 -30.85 -1.87
N PRO A 70 8.47 -31.33 -2.44
CA PRO A 70 7.17 -31.43 -1.77
C PRO A 70 7.22 -32.07 -0.37
N LEU A 71 8.05 -33.10 -0.21
CA LEU A 71 8.28 -33.80 1.05
C LEU A 71 8.95 -32.94 2.14
N MET A 72 9.77 -31.95 1.74
CA MET A 72 10.43 -31.04 2.66
C MET A 72 9.51 -29.92 3.14
N LEU A 73 8.52 -29.51 2.34
CA LEU A 73 7.49 -28.55 2.80
C LEU A 73 6.66 -29.14 3.93
N ARG A 74 6.36 -30.44 3.89
CA ARG A 74 5.55 -31.11 4.91
C ARG A 74 6.23 -31.13 6.29
N ASN A 75 7.56 -31.11 6.31
CA ASN A 75 8.35 -31.17 7.54
C ASN A 75 8.97 -29.80 7.91
N GLY A 76 8.69 -28.74 7.15
CA GLY A 76 9.21 -27.40 7.38
C GLY A 76 8.28 -26.56 8.26
N GLY A 77 8.85 -25.62 9.04
CA GLY A 77 8.07 -24.64 9.78
C GLY A 77 7.42 -23.60 8.86
N LEU A 78 6.36 -22.92 9.34
CA LEU A 78 5.68 -21.87 8.57
C LEU A 78 6.66 -20.82 8.01
N PHE A 79 7.60 -20.38 8.85
CA PHE A 79 8.55 -19.30 8.53
C PHE A 79 9.88 -19.79 7.93
N GLU A 80 10.05 -21.10 7.77
CA GLU A 80 11.26 -21.66 7.17
C GLU A 80 10.98 -22.02 5.72
N VAL A 81 11.81 -21.54 4.79
CA VAL A 81 11.77 -22.00 3.41
C VAL A 81 12.73 -23.18 3.30
N PRO A 82 12.26 -24.44 3.27
CA PRO A 82 13.15 -25.58 3.16
C PRO A 82 13.83 -25.61 1.78
N GLY A 83 14.89 -26.41 1.64
CA GLY A 83 15.56 -26.62 0.37
C GLY A 83 16.89 -25.87 0.21
N LYS A 84 17.67 -26.30 -0.78
CA LYS A 84 18.98 -25.71 -1.09
C LYS A 84 18.81 -24.51 -2.01
N TRP A 85 19.63 -23.47 -1.81
CA TRP A 85 19.65 -22.34 -2.73
C TRP A 85 20.24 -22.75 -4.07
N ILE A 86 19.48 -22.58 -5.15
CA ILE A 86 19.88 -22.97 -6.51
C ILE A 86 19.82 -21.80 -7.51
N GLY A 87 19.33 -20.63 -7.08
CA GLY A 87 19.22 -19.44 -7.90
C GLY A 87 18.25 -19.62 -9.06
N PHE A 88 18.64 -19.21 -10.27
CA PHE A 88 17.79 -19.21 -11.45
C PHE A 88 17.63 -20.56 -12.17
N LYS A 89 18.17 -21.65 -11.60
CA LYS A 89 18.13 -22.98 -12.24
C LYS A 89 16.71 -23.45 -12.52
N ASN A 90 15.76 -23.19 -11.62
CA ASN A 90 14.35 -23.54 -11.81
C ASN A 90 13.77 -22.90 -13.08
N TYR A 91 13.96 -21.60 -13.25
CA TYR A 91 13.48 -20.88 -14.43
C TYR A 91 14.09 -21.42 -15.73
N LEU A 92 15.41 -21.67 -15.74
CA LEU A 92 16.09 -22.25 -16.91
C LEU A 92 15.59 -23.65 -17.27
N LEU A 93 15.21 -24.46 -16.28
CA LEU A 93 14.62 -25.78 -16.50
C LEU A 93 13.21 -25.67 -17.06
N THR A 94 12.38 -24.77 -16.52
CA THR A 94 11.02 -24.52 -17.01
C THR A 94 11.01 -24.12 -18.49
N PHE A 95 11.90 -23.21 -18.91
CA PHE A 95 11.98 -22.78 -20.31
C PHE A 95 12.56 -23.83 -21.27
N LYS A 96 13.23 -24.87 -20.76
CA LYS A 96 13.74 -25.98 -21.58
C LYS A 96 12.76 -27.14 -21.69
N ASP A 97 11.72 -27.15 -20.86
CA ASP A 97 10.74 -28.23 -20.85
C ASP A 97 9.76 -28.08 -22.02
N TYR A 98 9.66 -29.13 -22.84
CA TYR A 98 8.77 -29.14 -24.00
C TYR A 98 7.29 -29.06 -23.58
N LEU A 99 6.93 -29.58 -22.39
CA LEU A 99 5.56 -29.54 -21.85
C LEU A 99 5.12 -28.12 -21.51
N PHE A 100 6.06 -27.27 -21.10
CA PHE A 100 5.77 -25.88 -20.77
C PHE A 100 5.36 -25.09 -22.01
N TRP A 101 5.99 -25.35 -23.16
CA TRP A 101 5.67 -24.71 -24.42
C TRP A 101 4.46 -25.34 -25.13
N PHE A 102 4.34 -26.67 -25.10
CA PHE A 102 3.28 -27.40 -25.79
C PHE A 102 1.88 -27.15 -25.18
N ASN A 103 1.80 -26.93 -23.86
CA ASN A 103 0.52 -26.59 -23.21
C ASN A 103 -0.06 -25.23 -23.65
N HIS A 104 0.68 -24.39 -24.36
CA HIS A 104 0.13 -23.16 -24.94
C HIS A 104 -0.86 -23.44 -26.09
N GLU A 105 -0.82 -24.63 -26.70
CA GLU A 105 -1.67 -25.00 -27.85
C GLU A 105 -3.04 -25.58 -27.42
N PHE A 106 -3.21 -25.95 -26.15
CA PHE A 106 -4.47 -26.50 -25.61
C PHE A 106 -5.45 -25.45 -25.07
N CYS A 107 -5.10 -24.16 -25.07
CA CYS A 107 -6.03 -23.07 -24.69
C CYS A 107 -6.83 -22.52 -25.89
N GLU A 108 -6.67 -23.07 -27.10
CA GLU A 108 -7.35 -22.62 -28.33
C GLU A 108 -8.17 -23.74 -29.01
N ASN A 109 -8.83 -24.62 -28.24
CA ASN A 109 -9.96 -25.44 -28.73
C ASN A 109 -11.02 -25.66 -27.64
#